data_AF-A0A7K4GXX3-F1
#
_entry.id   AF-A0A7K4GXX3-F1
#
_cell.length_a   1.000
_cell.length_b   1.000
_cell.length_c   1.000
_cell.angle_alpha   90.00
_cell.angle_beta   90.00
_cell.angle_gamma   90.00
#
_symmetry.space_group_name_H-M   'P 1'
#
loop_
_entity.id
_entity.type
_entity.pdbx_description
1 polymer ?
#
loop_
_entity_poly.entity_id
_entity_poly.type
_entity_poly.pdbx_seq_one_letter_code
_entity_poly.pdbx_strand_id
1 'polypeptide(L)'
;MFSKRKVYFISNWKEVKSESEENINSENEICIECGKNIFFDENRGLIVCEECGLVHSENHIDSGPEWRAFDADQKKKRTRTGAPMTYMIHDKGLSTMIDWKNRDIFGKEIPAKLRGQIYRLRKWQSRIRVSDATERNLTFALSELDRMASNLDLQKNLRECSAKIYRDAVEAHLIRGRSIEGVAAASLYAACRMYKVPRTLNEIAEVARVDKKEIGRSFRFISYELSLELNPTRPMDYLTRFISELELPTKCQKTAKMIIRMAEVRGLTSGRGPTGVCAAAIYASCILTNERRTQRKIARISCVTEVTVRNRFSELVENLNLGISLKKNHK
;
A
#
# COMPACT_ATOMS: atom_id res chain seq x y z
N MET A 1 -28.74 -3.64 24.88
CA MET A 1 -27.34 -3.73 25.34
C MET A 1 -26.61 -4.77 24.51
N PHE A 2 -26.01 -4.39 23.39
CA PHE A 2 -25.20 -5.31 22.58
C PHE A 2 -23.78 -5.32 23.14
N SER A 3 -23.36 -6.48 23.64
CA SER A 3 -22.01 -6.76 24.15
C SER A 3 -20.98 -6.45 23.06
N LYS A 4 -20.13 -5.45 23.31
CA LYS A 4 -18.93 -5.18 22.51
C LYS A 4 -17.98 -6.36 22.69
N ARG A 5 -17.97 -7.31 21.75
CA ARG A 5 -16.84 -8.23 21.60
C ARG A 5 -15.60 -7.35 21.34
N LYS A 6 -14.68 -7.30 22.31
CA LYS A 6 -13.32 -6.79 22.09
C LYS A 6 -12.69 -7.67 21.03
N VAL A 7 -12.61 -7.16 19.81
CA VAL A 7 -11.77 -7.77 18.78
C VAL A 7 -10.35 -7.33 19.09
N TYR A 8 -9.52 -8.28 19.52
CA TYR A 8 -8.10 -8.06 19.70
C TYR A 8 -7.48 -8.03 18.30
N PHE A 9 -7.11 -6.85 17.82
CA PHE A 9 -6.37 -6.67 16.58
C PHE A 9 -4.91 -6.34 16.88
N ILE A 10 -4.03 -6.97 16.10
CA ILE A 10 -2.57 -6.96 16.20
C ILE A 10 -2.04 -5.54 16.05
N SER A 11 -1.67 -4.95 17.19
CA SER A 11 -1.15 -3.58 17.34
C SER A 11 0.38 -3.53 17.23
N ASN A 12 0.98 -4.14 16.20
CA ASN A 12 2.43 -4.05 16.02
C ASN A 12 2.83 -4.14 14.56
N TRP A 13 2.94 -2.99 13.90
CA TRP A 13 3.58 -2.86 12.59
C TRP A 13 5.11 -2.78 12.74
N LYS A 14 5.72 -3.85 13.27
CA LYS A 14 7.12 -4.20 12.97
C LYS A 14 7.09 -5.16 11.78
N GLU A 15 8.07 -4.98 10.88
CA GLU A 15 8.35 -5.75 9.65
C GLU A 15 7.51 -7.01 9.42
N VAL A 16 6.83 -7.05 8.27
CA VAL A 16 6.06 -8.20 7.80
C VAL A 16 6.96 -9.44 7.72
N LYS A 17 7.02 -10.22 8.80
CA LYS A 17 7.17 -11.66 8.73
C LYS A 17 5.81 -12.24 8.30
N SER A 18 5.86 -13.19 7.38
CA SER A 18 4.70 -13.87 6.80
C SER A 18 3.84 -14.55 7.87
N GLU A 19 2.61 -14.04 8.08
CA GLU A 19 1.56 -14.66 8.91
C GLU A 19 0.95 -15.89 8.19
N SER A 20 1.76 -16.91 8.00
CA SER A 20 1.30 -18.28 7.71
C SER A 20 1.97 -19.28 8.65
N GLU A 21 2.08 -18.91 9.92
CA GLU A 21 2.56 -19.77 11.01
C GLU A 21 1.79 -19.43 12.30
N GLU A 22 0.46 -19.55 12.28
CA GLU A 22 -0.30 -19.67 13.53
C GLU A 22 -0.69 -21.14 13.71
N ASN A 23 -0.03 -21.79 14.68
CA ASN A 23 -0.05 -23.21 15.08
C ASN A 23 1.15 -24.06 14.63
N ILE A 24 2.37 -23.55 14.78
CA ILE A 24 3.53 -24.39 15.09
C ILE A 24 4.13 -23.80 16.37
N ASN A 25 4.10 -24.58 17.46
CA ASN A 25 4.58 -24.28 18.81
C ASN A 25 5.58 -23.10 18.91
N SER A 26 5.10 -21.96 19.40
CA SER A 26 5.91 -20.90 20.00
C SER A 26 6.35 -21.29 21.43
N GLU A 27 6.88 -22.50 21.59
CA GLU A 27 7.53 -22.93 22.81
C GLU A 27 9.03 -23.04 22.49
N ASN A 28 9.77 -22.01 22.94
CA ASN A 28 11.24 -21.92 23.05
C ASN A 28 11.99 -21.19 21.93
N GLU A 29 11.85 -19.86 21.85
CA GLU A 29 12.93 -18.97 21.33
C GLU A 29 14.09 -18.82 22.34
N ILE A 30 14.00 -19.51 23.48
CA ILE A 30 14.88 -19.38 24.63
C ILE A 30 15.51 -20.74 24.92
N CYS A 31 16.82 -20.76 25.12
CA CYS A 31 17.58 -21.96 25.44
C CYS A 31 17.17 -22.52 26.81
N ILE A 32 16.93 -23.82 26.86
CA ILE A 32 16.49 -24.56 28.06
C ILE A 32 17.57 -24.53 29.17
N GLU A 33 18.86 -24.48 28.79
CA GLU A 33 19.98 -24.53 29.73
C GLU A 33 20.37 -23.15 30.28
N CYS A 34 20.49 -22.14 29.41
CA CYS A 34 21.04 -20.84 29.79
C CYS A 34 20.02 -19.69 29.78
N GLY A 35 18.78 -19.94 29.33
CA GLY A 35 17.73 -18.91 29.28
C GLY A 35 17.98 -17.81 28.25
N LYS A 36 18.87 -18.03 27.27
CA LYS A 36 19.26 -17.03 26.26
C LYS A 36 18.72 -17.37 24.87
N ASN A 37 18.76 -16.38 23.99
CA ASN A 37 18.22 -16.51 22.64
C ASN A 37 18.94 -17.60 21.84
N ILE A 38 18.17 -18.29 21.03
CA ILE A 38 18.64 -19.30 20.10
C ILE A 38 18.70 -18.67 18.71
N PHE A 39 19.75 -18.97 17.94
CA PHE A 39 19.91 -18.47 16.57
C PHE A 39 19.96 -19.63 15.57
N PHE A 40 19.63 -19.35 14.31
CA PHE A 40 19.73 -20.30 13.21
C PHE A 40 21.06 -20.10 12.47
N ASP A 41 21.91 -21.12 12.46
CA ASP A 41 23.12 -21.16 11.65
C ASP A 41 22.77 -21.65 10.23
N GLU A 42 22.59 -20.71 9.30
CA GLU A 42 22.28 -20.99 7.89
C GLU A 42 23.32 -21.89 7.21
N ASN A 43 24.59 -21.85 7.63
CA ASN A 43 25.64 -22.65 6.98
C ASN A 43 25.56 -24.13 7.33
N ARG A 44 25.08 -24.44 8.54
CA ARG A 44 25.00 -25.80 9.06
C ARG A 44 23.57 -26.34 9.11
N GLY A 45 22.56 -25.49 8.94
CA GLY A 45 21.15 -25.86 9.07
C GLY A 45 20.74 -26.17 10.51
N LEU A 46 21.48 -25.64 11.50
CA LEU A 46 21.30 -25.95 12.91
C LEU A 46 20.68 -24.77 13.66
N ILE A 47 19.81 -25.07 14.62
CA ILE A 47 19.33 -24.09 15.60
C ILE A 47 20.21 -24.23 16.84
N VAL A 48 21.02 -23.22 17.13
CA VAL A 48 22.08 -23.27 18.17
C VAL A 48 21.96 -22.08 19.11
N CYS A 49 22.23 -22.28 20.40
CA CYS A 49 22.37 -21.17 21.33
C CYS A 49 23.75 -20.50 21.19
N GLU A 50 23.77 -19.17 21.08
CA GLU A 50 25.01 -18.38 20.90
C GLU A 50 25.99 -18.52 22.07
N GLU A 51 25.49 -18.72 23.29
CA GLU A 51 26.33 -18.72 24.48
C GLU A 51 26.74 -20.10 24.98
N CYS A 52 25.80 -21.04 25.08
CA CYS A 52 26.13 -22.38 25.61
C CYS A 52 26.48 -23.39 24.50
N GLY A 53 26.28 -23.03 23.22
CA GLY A 53 26.54 -23.91 22.09
C GLY A 53 25.60 -25.11 21.99
N LEU A 54 24.52 -25.14 22.77
CA LEU A 54 23.53 -26.22 22.72
C LEU A 54 22.80 -26.20 21.38
N VAL A 55 22.80 -27.35 20.71
CA VAL A 55 22.04 -27.57 19.47
C VAL A 55 20.63 -28.02 19.85
N HIS A 56 19.64 -27.19 19.52
CA HIS A 56 18.23 -27.47 19.81
C HIS A 56 17.55 -28.29 18.69
N SER A 57 17.95 -28.07 17.44
CA SER A 57 17.45 -28.81 16.30
C SER A 57 18.52 -28.93 15.23
N GLU A 58 18.74 -30.16 14.75
CA GLU A 58 19.68 -30.48 13.68
C GLU A 58 19.04 -30.50 12.29
N ASN A 59 17.70 -30.62 12.24
CA ASN A 59 16.93 -30.79 11.00
C ASN A 59 15.92 -29.65 10.84
N HIS A 60 16.43 -28.41 10.72
CA HIS A 60 15.55 -27.32 10.35
C HIS A 60 15.17 -27.44 8.86
N ILE A 61 13.88 -27.60 8.58
CA ILE A 61 13.36 -27.69 7.22
C ILE A 61 13.16 -26.26 6.70
N ASP A 62 13.95 -25.86 5.70
CA ASP A 62 13.70 -24.62 4.98
C ASP A 62 12.39 -24.72 4.19
N SER A 63 11.43 -23.87 4.54
CA SER A 63 10.14 -23.75 3.86
C SER A 63 10.18 -22.81 2.66
N GLY A 64 11.35 -22.23 2.38
CA GLY A 64 11.62 -21.38 1.23
C GLY A 64 11.63 -22.15 -0.11
N PRO A 65 11.77 -21.43 -1.23
CA PRO A 65 11.86 -22.06 -2.54
C PRO A 65 13.14 -22.89 -2.64
N GLU A 66 13.02 -24.22 -2.73
CA GLU A 66 14.15 -25.17 -2.92
C GLU A 66 15.00 -24.87 -4.17
N TRP A 67 14.49 -24.06 -5.09
CA TRP A 67 15.10 -23.76 -6.38
C TRP A 67 15.53 -22.30 -6.47
N ARG A 68 16.78 -22.11 -6.88
CA ARG A 68 17.26 -20.80 -7.33
C ARG A 68 16.89 -20.60 -8.80
N ALA A 69 16.21 -19.50 -9.11
CA ALA A 69 15.95 -19.09 -10.47
C ALA A 69 16.45 -17.67 -10.68
N PHE A 70 17.28 -17.49 -11.70
CA PHE A 70 17.79 -16.18 -12.09
C PHE A 70 16.89 -15.52 -13.13
N ASP A 71 16.18 -16.33 -13.92
CA ASP A 71 15.27 -15.90 -14.97
C ASP A 71 13.83 -16.38 -14.73
N ALA A 72 12.87 -15.66 -15.31
CA ALA A 72 11.45 -15.98 -15.22
C ALA A 72 11.10 -17.36 -15.83
N ASP A 73 11.82 -17.79 -16.87
CA ASP A 73 11.60 -19.10 -17.50
C ASP A 73 12.20 -20.24 -16.69
N GLN A 74 13.36 -20.03 -16.06
CA GLN A 74 13.91 -20.98 -15.11
C GLN A 74 12.99 -21.14 -13.91
N LYS A 75 12.43 -20.03 -13.42
CA LYS A 75 11.43 -20.00 -12.35
C LYS A 75 10.26 -20.89 -12.70
N LYS A 76 9.59 -20.65 -13.84
CA LYS A 76 8.44 -21.47 -14.29
C LYS A 76 8.75 -22.97 -14.43
N LYS A 77 9.94 -23.34 -14.90
CA LYS A 77 10.32 -24.75 -15.08
C LYS A 77 10.64 -25.46 -13.77
N ARG A 78 11.22 -24.74 -12.80
CA ARG A 78 11.66 -25.29 -11.51
C ARG A 78 10.59 -25.23 -10.43
N THR A 79 9.55 -24.39 -10.57
CA THR A 79 8.45 -24.35 -9.63
C THR A 79 7.75 -25.72 -9.57
N ARG A 80 7.90 -26.41 -8.45
CA ARG A 80 7.25 -27.70 -8.17
C ARG A 80 5.77 -27.55 -7.77
N THR A 81 5.42 -26.40 -7.19
CA THR A 81 4.10 -26.08 -6.64
C THR A 81 3.39 -24.98 -7.44
N GLY A 82 2.16 -24.64 -7.04
CA GLY A 82 1.38 -23.58 -7.67
C GLY A 82 1.94 -22.17 -7.46
N ALA A 83 1.17 -21.15 -7.87
CA ALA A 83 1.48 -19.76 -7.57
C ALA A 83 1.41 -19.49 -6.06
N PRO A 84 2.19 -18.52 -5.53
CA PRO A 84 2.07 -18.13 -4.13
C PRO A 84 0.69 -17.55 -3.84
N MET A 85 0.27 -17.67 -2.59
CA MET A 85 -0.98 -17.10 -2.10
C MET A 85 -0.91 -15.56 -2.17
N THR A 86 -1.98 -14.92 -2.63
CA THR A 86 -2.05 -13.46 -2.74
C THR A 86 -3.34 -12.92 -2.15
N TYR A 87 -3.23 -11.82 -1.41
CA TYR A 87 -4.40 -11.11 -0.93
C TYR A 87 -5.16 -10.39 -2.05
N MET A 88 -4.72 -10.43 -3.31
CA MET A 88 -5.46 -9.78 -4.41
C MET A 88 -6.58 -10.65 -5.01
N ILE A 89 -6.62 -11.94 -4.68
CA ILE A 89 -7.62 -12.89 -5.18
C ILE A 89 -8.62 -13.22 -4.08
N HIS A 90 -9.92 -13.34 -4.38
CA HIS A 90 -10.97 -13.67 -3.40
C HIS A 90 -10.59 -14.89 -2.54
N ASP A 91 -10.21 -16.01 -3.16
CA ASP A 91 -9.78 -17.26 -2.49
C ASP A 91 -8.29 -17.29 -2.13
N LYS A 92 -7.63 -16.14 -2.12
CA LYS A 92 -6.18 -16.00 -1.96
C LYS A 92 -5.32 -16.77 -2.99
N GLY A 93 -5.92 -17.32 -4.05
CA GLY A 93 -5.22 -18.08 -5.09
C GLY A 93 -5.34 -19.61 -4.99
N LEU A 94 -6.18 -20.14 -4.09
CA LEU A 94 -6.37 -21.60 -3.91
C LEU A 94 -7.10 -22.26 -5.09
N SER A 95 -8.02 -21.54 -5.73
CA SER A 95 -8.84 -22.08 -6.81
C SER A 95 -8.11 -22.03 -8.16
N THR A 96 -8.13 -23.15 -8.91
CA THR A 96 -7.60 -23.24 -10.28
C THR A 96 -8.61 -22.73 -11.30
N MET A 97 -8.16 -22.23 -12.46
CA MET A 97 -9.04 -21.82 -13.58
C MET A 97 -8.81 -22.72 -14.80
N ILE A 98 -9.88 -23.27 -15.37
CA ILE A 98 -9.83 -23.88 -16.69
C ILE A 98 -9.78 -22.75 -17.72
N ASP A 99 -8.66 -22.64 -18.43
CA ASP A 99 -8.45 -21.59 -19.43
C ASP A 99 -9.56 -21.61 -20.50
N TRP A 100 -9.94 -20.44 -20.97
CA TRP A 100 -10.94 -20.26 -22.02
C TRP A 100 -10.40 -20.73 -23.38
N LYS A 101 -9.07 -20.70 -23.55
CA LYS A 101 -8.40 -21.22 -24.74
C LYS A 101 -8.68 -22.71 -24.85
N ASN A 102 -9.14 -23.15 -26.02
CA ASN A 102 -9.38 -24.57 -26.31
C ASN A 102 -8.07 -25.27 -26.66
N ARG A 103 -7.06 -25.12 -25.79
CA ARG A 103 -5.73 -25.70 -25.94
C ARG A 103 -5.29 -26.35 -24.65
N ASP A 104 -4.61 -27.48 -24.77
CA ASP A 104 -4.02 -28.19 -23.64
C ASP A 104 -2.71 -27.52 -23.21
N ILE A 105 -2.12 -27.97 -22.10
CA ILE A 105 -0.86 -27.43 -21.56
C ILE A 105 0.32 -27.53 -22.56
N PHE A 106 0.28 -28.51 -23.46
CA PHE A 106 1.26 -28.67 -24.54
C PHE A 106 0.93 -27.83 -25.80
N GLY A 107 -0.08 -26.98 -25.74
CA GLY A 107 -0.51 -26.11 -26.84
C GLY A 107 -1.34 -26.79 -27.93
N LYS A 108 -1.63 -28.09 -27.79
CA LYS A 108 -2.48 -28.85 -28.73
C LYS A 108 -3.93 -28.40 -28.64
N GLU A 109 -4.63 -28.32 -29.78
CA GLU A 109 -6.04 -27.93 -29.79
C GLU A 109 -6.94 -29.06 -29.31
N ILE A 110 -7.94 -28.69 -28.51
CA ILE A 110 -8.91 -29.63 -27.97
C ILE A 110 -9.84 -30.10 -29.10
N PRO A 111 -10.04 -31.42 -29.27
CA PRO A 111 -10.93 -31.99 -30.30
C PRO A 111 -12.35 -31.44 -30.19
N ALA A 112 -13.01 -31.21 -31.34
CA ALA A 112 -14.35 -30.62 -31.39
C ALA A 112 -15.38 -31.37 -30.53
N LYS A 113 -15.30 -32.71 -30.47
CA LYS A 113 -16.18 -33.57 -29.66
C LYS A 113 -16.10 -33.25 -28.15
N LEU A 114 -14.92 -32.89 -27.64
CA LEU A 114 -14.66 -32.60 -26.23
C LEU A 114 -14.97 -31.14 -25.86
N ARG A 115 -14.99 -30.21 -26.82
CA ARG A 115 -15.22 -28.78 -26.57
C ARG A 115 -16.53 -28.51 -25.83
N GLY A 116 -17.60 -29.24 -26.16
CA GLY A 116 -18.89 -29.13 -25.48
C GLY A 116 -18.87 -29.64 -24.02
N GLN A 117 -18.02 -30.61 -23.70
CA GLN A 117 -17.83 -31.07 -22.32
C GLN A 117 -17.02 -30.06 -21.51
N ILE A 118 -15.91 -29.55 -22.06
CA ILE A 118 -15.07 -28.57 -21.39
C ILE A 118 -15.80 -27.25 -21.17
N TYR A 119 -16.61 -26.82 -22.14
CA TYR A 119 -17.47 -25.65 -21.96
C TYR A 119 -18.42 -25.82 -20.75
N ARG A 120 -19.03 -27.01 -20.59
CA ARG A 120 -19.85 -27.32 -19.41
C ARG A 120 -19.04 -27.29 -18.12
N LEU A 121 -17.83 -27.86 -18.12
CA LEU A 121 -16.93 -27.83 -16.95
C LEU A 121 -16.55 -26.39 -16.56
N ARG A 122 -16.18 -25.53 -17.53
CA ARG A 122 -15.90 -24.10 -17.28
C ARG A 122 -17.10 -23.40 -16.66
N LYS A 123 -18.31 -23.66 -17.19
CA LYS A 123 -19.55 -23.09 -16.66
C LYS A 123 -19.81 -23.53 -15.22
N TRP A 124 -19.58 -24.80 -14.89
CA TRP A 124 -19.69 -25.31 -13.53
C TRP A 124 -18.63 -24.72 -12.60
N GLN A 125 -17.37 -24.67 -13.03
CA GLN A 125 -16.28 -24.10 -12.25
C GLN A 125 -16.51 -22.62 -11.93
N SER A 126 -16.95 -21.82 -12.92
CA SER A 126 -17.27 -20.40 -12.69
C SER A 126 -18.39 -20.19 -11.68
N ARG A 127 -19.32 -21.14 -11.55
CA ARG A 127 -20.43 -21.07 -10.58
C ARG A 127 -20.01 -21.49 -9.19
N ILE A 128 -19.15 -22.51 -9.09
CA ILE A 128 -18.67 -23.06 -7.82
C ILE A 128 -17.63 -22.13 -7.18
N ARG A 129 -16.75 -21.53 -7.99
CA ARG A 129 -15.67 -20.66 -7.53
C ARG A 129 -16.16 -19.44 -6.75
N VAL A 130 -17.34 -18.92 -7.09
CA VAL A 130 -17.86 -17.69 -6.49
C VAL A 130 -19.28 -17.98 -5.99
N SER A 131 -19.37 -18.87 -5.00
CA SER A 131 -20.66 -19.27 -4.43
C SER A 131 -21.16 -18.23 -3.44
N ASP A 132 -20.25 -17.66 -2.65
CA ASP A 132 -20.63 -16.90 -1.48
C ASP A 132 -20.85 -15.41 -1.80
N ALA A 133 -21.77 -14.78 -1.05
CA ALA A 133 -22.04 -13.35 -1.21
C ALA A 133 -20.80 -12.49 -0.88
N THR A 134 -20.01 -12.94 0.09
CA THR A 134 -18.74 -12.33 0.50
C THR A 134 -17.69 -12.45 -0.61
N GLU A 135 -17.54 -13.62 -1.23
CA GLU A 135 -16.62 -13.85 -2.36
C GLU A 135 -17.00 -13.03 -3.60
N ARG A 136 -18.31 -12.90 -3.89
CA ARG A 136 -18.79 -12.02 -4.97
C ARG A 136 -18.39 -10.57 -4.71
N ASN A 137 -18.57 -10.10 -3.47
CA ASN A 137 -18.16 -8.77 -3.06
C ASN A 137 -16.64 -8.59 -3.18
N LEU A 138 -15.85 -9.54 -2.66
CA LEU A 138 -14.38 -9.50 -2.76
C LEU A 138 -13.91 -9.50 -4.21
N THR A 139 -14.51 -10.31 -5.08
CA THR A 139 -14.16 -10.36 -6.50
C THR A 139 -14.34 -8.99 -7.16
N PHE A 140 -15.47 -8.33 -6.92
CA PHE A 140 -15.73 -6.99 -7.44
C PHE A 140 -14.79 -5.95 -6.83
N ALA A 141 -14.71 -5.90 -5.50
CA ALA A 141 -13.93 -4.89 -4.79
C ALA A 141 -12.42 -4.98 -5.07
N LEU A 142 -11.85 -6.19 -5.08
CA LEU A 142 -10.43 -6.39 -5.35
C LEU A 142 -10.09 -6.07 -6.81
N SER A 143 -11.02 -6.30 -7.74
CA SER A 143 -10.84 -5.89 -9.15
C SER A 143 -10.85 -4.36 -9.30
N GLU A 144 -11.73 -3.66 -8.59
CA GLU A 144 -11.76 -2.20 -8.57
C GLU A 144 -10.53 -1.61 -7.89
N LEU A 145 -10.06 -2.23 -6.81
CA LEU A 145 -8.82 -1.87 -6.13
C LEU A 145 -7.62 -2.02 -7.07
N ASP A 146 -7.51 -3.13 -7.80
CA ASP A 146 -6.42 -3.35 -8.75
C ASP A 146 -6.48 -2.37 -9.93
N ARG A 147 -7.68 -2.05 -10.43
CA ARG A 147 -7.89 -1.00 -11.43
C ARG A 147 -7.39 0.35 -10.92
N MET A 148 -7.82 0.76 -9.72
CA MET A 148 -7.40 2.03 -9.12
C MET A 148 -5.90 2.09 -8.87
N ALA A 149 -5.33 1.01 -8.34
CA ALA A 149 -3.90 0.92 -8.06
C ALA A 149 -3.04 0.93 -9.33
N SER A 150 -3.52 0.32 -10.41
CA SER A 150 -2.85 0.34 -11.71
C SER A 150 -2.86 1.74 -12.31
N ASN A 151 -3.98 2.46 -12.25
CA ASN A 151 -4.04 3.84 -12.73
C ASN A 151 -3.14 4.83 -11.94
N LEU A 152 -2.81 4.50 -10.69
CA LEU A 152 -1.96 5.32 -9.81
C LEU A 152 -0.49 4.84 -9.76
N ASP A 153 -0.14 3.84 -10.59
CA ASP A 153 1.17 3.17 -10.65
C ASP A 153 1.68 2.70 -9.28
N LEU A 154 0.78 2.11 -8.48
CA LEU A 154 1.09 1.62 -7.15
C LEU A 154 1.73 0.24 -7.19
N GLN A 155 2.76 0.06 -6.35
CA GLN A 155 3.52 -1.18 -6.20
C GLN A 155 2.67 -2.34 -5.66
N LYS A 156 3.05 -3.58 -6.00
CA LYS A 156 2.30 -4.79 -5.63
C LYS A 156 2.11 -4.95 -4.11
N ASN A 157 3.14 -4.68 -3.31
CA ASN A 157 3.07 -4.78 -1.84
C ASN A 157 1.97 -3.86 -1.27
N LEU A 158 1.80 -2.68 -1.87
CA LEU A 158 0.76 -1.73 -1.47
C LEU A 158 -0.64 -2.22 -1.84
N ARG A 159 -0.78 -2.87 -2.99
CA ARG A 159 -2.04 -3.49 -3.44
C ARG A 159 -2.46 -4.60 -2.50
N GLU A 160 -1.51 -5.49 -2.15
CA GLU A 160 -1.75 -6.58 -1.21
C GLU A 160 -2.14 -6.06 0.17
N CYS A 161 -1.46 -5.03 0.69
CA CYS A 161 -1.85 -4.39 1.94
C CYS A 161 -3.27 -3.81 1.88
N SER A 162 -3.59 -3.09 0.81
CA SER A 162 -4.92 -2.52 0.63
C SER A 162 -6.00 -3.61 0.58
N ALA A 163 -5.67 -4.76 -0.02
CA ALA A 163 -6.58 -5.89 -0.08
C ALA A 163 -6.71 -6.64 1.25
N LYS A 164 -5.66 -6.65 2.09
CA LYS A 164 -5.73 -7.12 3.48
C LYS A 164 -6.68 -6.23 4.29
N ILE A 165 -6.46 -4.90 4.27
CA ILE A 165 -7.34 -3.93 4.96
C ILE A 165 -8.79 -4.07 4.52
N TYR A 166 -9.04 -4.28 3.22
CA TYR A 166 -10.39 -4.50 2.72
C TYR A 166 -11.01 -5.79 3.27
N ARG A 167 -10.27 -6.90 3.33
CA ARG A 167 -10.76 -8.14 3.95
C ARG A 167 -11.06 -7.96 5.42
N ASP A 168 -10.17 -7.32 6.17
CA ASP A 168 -10.39 -7.04 7.60
C ASP A 168 -11.70 -6.24 7.78
N ALA A 169 -12.00 -5.31 6.87
CA ALA A 169 -13.26 -4.58 6.87
C ALA A 169 -14.49 -5.45 6.50
N VAL A 170 -14.35 -6.45 5.61
CA VAL A 170 -15.41 -7.44 5.30
C VAL A 170 -15.71 -8.31 6.52
N GLU A 171 -14.66 -8.83 7.15
CA GLU A 171 -14.71 -9.71 8.32
C GLU A 171 -15.33 -9.00 9.52
N ALA A 172 -14.97 -7.74 9.74
CA ALA A 172 -15.59 -6.87 10.75
C ALA A 172 -16.99 -6.32 10.34
N HIS A 173 -17.53 -6.73 9.19
CA HIS A 173 -18.85 -6.33 8.66
C HIS A 173 -19.04 -4.81 8.47
N LEU A 174 -17.96 -4.07 8.21
CA LEU A 174 -17.94 -2.60 8.13
C LEU A 174 -18.49 -2.03 6.80
N ILE A 175 -18.83 -2.92 5.85
CA ILE A 175 -19.22 -2.57 4.47
C ILE A 175 -20.73 -2.30 4.34
N ARG A 176 -21.55 -2.87 5.23
CA ARG A 176 -23.01 -2.79 5.11
C ARG A 176 -23.48 -1.33 5.17
N GLY A 177 -24.24 -0.91 4.16
CA GLY A 177 -24.76 0.46 4.05
C GLY A 177 -23.79 1.48 3.44
N ARG A 178 -22.68 1.03 2.84
CA ARG A 178 -21.70 1.89 2.15
C ARG A 178 -21.44 1.37 0.73
N SER A 179 -20.94 2.24 -0.15
CA SER A 179 -20.49 1.81 -1.48
C SER A 179 -19.27 0.91 -1.36
N ILE A 180 -19.23 -0.12 -2.20
CA ILE A 180 -18.11 -1.07 -2.25
C ILE A 180 -16.85 -0.35 -2.75
N GLU A 181 -17.03 0.50 -3.75
CA GLU A 181 -16.01 1.33 -4.38
C GLU A 181 -15.45 2.35 -3.38
N GLY A 182 -16.31 2.98 -2.56
CA GLY A 182 -15.89 3.94 -1.55
C GLY A 182 -15.06 3.29 -0.44
N VAL A 183 -15.41 2.07 -0.02
CA VAL A 183 -14.62 1.29 0.96
C VAL A 183 -13.30 0.81 0.33
N ALA A 184 -13.31 0.36 -0.92
CA ALA A 184 -12.09 -0.05 -1.64
C ALA A 184 -11.12 1.13 -1.80
N ALA A 185 -11.61 2.29 -2.22
CA ALA A 185 -10.83 3.53 -2.34
C ALA A 185 -10.28 4.00 -0.98
N ALA A 186 -11.08 3.88 0.08
CA ALA A 186 -10.65 4.19 1.45
C ALA A 186 -9.56 3.23 1.96
N SER A 187 -9.66 1.94 1.64
CA SER A 187 -8.64 0.93 1.97
C SER A 187 -7.33 1.19 1.24
N LEU A 188 -7.42 1.60 -0.03
CA LEU A 188 -6.26 2.01 -0.83
C LEU A 188 -5.58 3.25 -0.25
N TYR A 189 -6.36 4.24 0.14
CA TYR A 189 -5.86 5.45 0.81
C TYR A 189 -5.21 5.13 2.15
N ALA A 190 -5.79 4.23 2.94
CA ALA A 190 -5.22 3.77 4.21
C ALA A 190 -3.86 3.10 3.97
N ALA A 191 -3.76 2.16 3.03
CA ALA A 191 -2.51 1.50 2.68
C ALA A 191 -1.44 2.52 2.24
N CYS A 192 -1.79 3.48 1.37
CA CYS A 192 -0.90 4.56 0.95
C CYS A 192 -0.32 5.34 2.12
N ARG A 193 -1.13 5.63 3.15
CA ARG A 193 -0.67 6.32 4.37
C ARG A 193 0.25 5.47 5.22
N MET A 194 0.00 4.16 5.33
CA MET A 194 0.82 3.24 6.13
C MET A 194 2.23 3.11 5.54
N TYR A 195 2.33 2.93 4.22
CA TYR A 195 3.62 2.80 3.51
C TYR A 195 4.32 4.14 3.26
N LYS A 196 3.79 5.27 3.77
CA LYS A 196 4.32 6.63 3.53
C LYS A 196 4.49 6.95 2.04
N VAL A 197 3.58 6.45 1.20
CA VAL A 197 3.45 6.80 -0.22
C VAL A 197 2.21 7.68 -0.36
N PRO A 198 2.28 8.97 -0.01
CA PRO A 198 1.08 9.75 0.17
C PRO A 198 0.43 10.06 -1.18
N ARG A 199 -0.83 9.67 -1.28
CA ARG A 199 -1.76 10.10 -2.34
C ARG A 199 -2.78 11.03 -1.73
N THR A 200 -3.19 12.06 -2.46
CA THR A 200 -4.24 12.96 -1.97
C THR A 200 -5.61 12.29 -2.14
N LEU A 201 -6.57 12.65 -1.30
CA LEU A 201 -7.95 12.19 -1.46
C LEU A 201 -8.56 12.62 -2.81
N ASN A 202 -8.09 13.72 -3.40
CA ASN A 202 -8.54 14.18 -4.71
C ASN A 202 -8.03 13.23 -5.82
N GLU A 203 -6.75 12.84 -5.78
CA GLU A 203 -6.15 11.90 -6.73
C GLU A 203 -6.89 10.55 -6.71
N ILE A 204 -7.23 10.05 -5.53
CA ILE A 204 -7.96 8.78 -5.41
C ILE A 204 -9.41 8.93 -5.90
N ALA A 205 -10.08 10.04 -5.58
CA ALA A 205 -11.45 10.30 -6.02
C ALA A 205 -11.58 10.32 -7.56
N GLU A 206 -10.60 10.91 -8.25
CA GLU A 206 -10.57 10.98 -9.72
C GLU A 206 -10.55 9.59 -10.37
N VAL A 207 -9.83 8.64 -9.76
CA VAL A 207 -9.70 7.26 -10.27
C VAL A 207 -10.84 6.35 -9.78
N ALA A 208 -11.32 6.56 -8.56
CA ALA A 208 -12.34 5.76 -7.90
C ALA A 208 -13.75 6.00 -8.46
N ARG A 209 -13.98 7.13 -9.15
CA ARG A 209 -15.33 7.58 -9.57
C ARG A 209 -16.30 7.76 -8.39
N VAL A 210 -15.76 8.04 -7.21
CA VAL A 210 -16.50 8.24 -5.96
C VAL A 210 -16.13 9.62 -5.40
N ASP A 211 -17.11 10.29 -4.81
CA ASP A 211 -16.88 11.60 -4.22
C ASP A 211 -15.84 11.56 -3.10
N LYS A 212 -14.96 12.56 -3.08
CA LYS A 212 -13.96 12.79 -2.02
C LYS A 212 -14.57 12.70 -0.61
N LYS A 213 -15.77 13.25 -0.43
CA LYS A 213 -16.46 13.28 0.87
C LYS A 213 -16.80 11.87 1.34
N GLU A 214 -17.23 11.00 0.43
CA GLU A 214 -17.58 9.62 0.74
C GLU A 214 -16.34 8.81 1.09
N ILE A 215 -15.27 8.90 0.28
CA ILE A 215 -13.98 8.26 0.57
C ILE A 215 -13.46 8.70 1.94
N GLY A 216 -13.51 9.99 2.25
CA GLY A 216 -13.07 10.53 3.54
C GLY A 216 -13.94 10.12 4.74
N ARG A 217 -15.23 9.82 4.54
CA ARG A 217 -16.10 9.25 5.59
C ARG A 217 -15.81 7.77 5.80
N SER A 218 -15.67 7.01 4.71
CA SER A 218 -15.34 5.58 4.76
C SER A 218 -13.97 5.35 5.37
N PHE A 219 -12.98 6.13 4.96
CA PHE A 219 -11.63 6.07 5.52
C PHE A 219 -11.61 6.29 7.03
N ARG A 220 -12.23 7.37 7.54
CA ARG A 220 -12.25 7.66 8.98
C ARG A 220 -12.90 6.54 9.79
N PHE A 221 -13.97 5.98 9.25
CA PHE A 221 -14.67 4.88 9.89
C PHE A 221 -13.82 3.61 9.93
N ILE A 222 -13.27 3.19 8.79
CA ILE A 222 -12.42 1.99 8.70
C ILE A 222 -11.17 2.15 9.58
N SER A 223 -10.51 3.32 9.53
CA SER A 223 -9.33 3.57 10.35
C SER A 223 -9.60 3.51 11.85
N TYR A 224 -10.80 3.92 12.27
CA TYR A 224 -11.19 3.91 13.67
C TYR A 224 -11.58 2.50 14.14
N GLU A 225 -12.45 1.82 13.38
CA GLU A 225 -12.94 0.49 13.73
C GLU A 225 -11.84 -0.59 13.66
N LEU A 226 -10.97 -0.53 12.64
CA LEU A 226 -9.81 -1.42 12.53
C LEU A 226 -8.60 -0.96 13.37
N SER A 227 -8.73 0.14 14.13
CA SER A 227 -7.66 0.70 14.96
C SER A 227 -6.32 0.84 14.22
N LEU A 228 -6.36 1.31 12.97
CA LEU A 228 -5.16 1.45 12.15
C LEU A 228 -4.25 2.55 12.71
N GLU A 229 -2.99 2.20 13.00
CA GLU A 229 -1.96 3.14 13.45
C GLU A 229 -1.48 4.02 12.28
N LEU A 230 -2.22 5.10 12.01
CA LEU A 230 -1.94 5.99 10.89
C LEU A 230 -1.23 7.27 11.36
N ASN A 231 0.07 7.34 11.07
CA ASN A 231 0.85 8.55 11.27
C ASN A 231 0.28 9.74 10.46
N PRO A 232 0.31 10.97 11.00
CA PRO A 232 -0.07 12.15 10.25
C PRO A 232 0.85 12.34 9.04
N THR A 233 0.27 12.77 7.92
CA THR A 233 1.03 13.00 6.67
C THR A 233 1.88 14.24 6.79
N ARG A 234 3.16 14.15 6.41
CA ARG A 234 4.09 15.28 6.45
C ARG A 234 4.20 15.94 5.08
N PRO A 235 4.48 17.25 5.00
CA PRO A 235 4.74 17.92 3.72
C PRO A 235 5.91 17.28 2.95
N MET A 236 6.90 16.78 3.69
CA MET A 236 8.10 16.13 3.17
C MET A 236 7.78 14.89 2.31
N ASP A 237 6.72 14.15 2.65
CA ASP A 237 6.37 12.90 1.97
C ASP A 237 5.90 13.13 0.52
N TYR A 238 5.37 14.33 0.22
CA TYR A 238 4.89 14.71 -1.11
C TYR A 238 5.98 15.32 -2.01
N LEU A 239 7.10 15.77 -1.42
CA LEU A 239 8.08 16.62 -2.08
C LEU A 239 8.73 15.95 -3.30
N THR A 240 9.17 14.70 -3.13
CA THR A 240 9.85 13.92 -4.18
C THR A 240 8.96 13.76 -5.41
N ARG A 241 7.69 13.43 -5.20
CA ARG A 241 6.72 13.24 -6.27
C ARG A 241 6.44 14.54 -7.02
N PHE A 242 6.08 15.61 -6.31
CA PHE A 242 5.74 16.89 -6.95
C PHE A 242 6.89 17.47 -7.76
N ILE A 243 8.13 17.31 -7.29
CA ILE A 243 9.32 17.76 -8.03
C ILE A 243 9.54 16.95 -9.30
N SER A 244 9.31 15.64 -9.23
CA SER A 244 9.41 14.75 -10.39
C SER A 244 8.36 15.10 -11.44
N GLU A 245 7.10 15.32 -11.02
CA GLU A 245 6.01 15.74 -11.91
C GLU A 245 6.20 17.17 -12.49
N LEU A 246 6.90 18.05 -11.77
CA LEU A 246 7.25 19.39 -12.24
C LEU A 246 8.53 19.44 -13.10
N GLU A 247 9.22 18.31 -13.26
CA GLU A 247 10.51 18.19 -13.95
C GLU A 247 11.51 19.25 -13.44
N LEU A 248 11.66 19.34 -12.12
CA LEU A 248 12.55 20.30 -11.48
C LEU A 248 13.91 19.65 -11.16
N PRO A 249 15.03 20.42 -11.26
CA PRO A 249 16.34 19.88 -10.96
C PRO A 249 16.51 19.56 -9.47
N THR A 250 17.43 18.66 -9.14
CA THR A 250 17.73 18.24 -7.77
C THR A 250 18.14 19.41 -6.85
N LYS A 251 18.65 20.52 -7.43
CA LYS A 251 18.93 21.76 -6.69
C LYS A 251 17.66 22.32 -6.03
N CYS A 252 16.54 22.37 -6.74
CA CYS A 252 15.24 22.81 -6.21
C CYS A 252 14.75 21.87 -5.10
N GLN A 253 15.00 20.57 -5.22
CA GLN A 253 14.62 19.60 -4.21
C GLN A 253 15.35 19.80 -2.89
N LYS A 254 16.66 20.05 -2.95
CA LYS A 254 17.47 20.31 -1.75
C LYS A 254 17.00 21.59 -1.04
N THR A 255 16.76 22.66 -1.79
CA THR A 255 16.29 23.94 -1.22
C THR A 255 14.86 23.82 -0.68
N ALA A 256 13.94 23.19 -1.40
CA ALA A 256 12.57 22.95 -0.91
C ALA A 256 12.55 22.10 0.36
N LYS A 257 13.39 21.04 0.44
CA LYS A 257 13.55 20.21 1.64
C LYS A 257 14.04 21.03 2.83
N MET A 258 14.98 21.94 2.62
CA MET A 258 15.48 22.84 3.66
C MET A 258 14.37 23.79 4.14
N ILE A 259 13.61 24.40 3.23
CA ILE A 259 12.48 25.29 3.55
C ILE A 259 11.42 24.56 4.38
N ILE A 260 11.03 23.34 3.98
CA ILE A 260 10.05 22.54 4.72
C ILE A 260 10.54 22.25 6.14
N ARG A 261 11.80 21.83 6.31
CA ARG A 261 12.38 21.57 7.63
C ARG A 261 12.40 22.82 8.51
N MET A 262 12.80 23.97 7.96
CA MET A 262 12.78 25.22 8.71
C MET A 262 11.35 25.63 9.09
N ALA A 263 10.37 25.38 8.22
CA ALA A 263 8.96 25.64 8.50
C ALA A 263 8.42 24.72 9.61
N GLU A 264 8.81 23.45 9.64
CA GLU A 264 8.47 22.49 10.69
C GLU A 264 9.05 22.92 12.05
N VAL A 265 10.34 23.31 12.09
CA VAL A 265 11.01 23.78 13.31
C VAL A 265 10.37 25.05 13.87
N ARG A 266 9.94 25.98 12.99
CA ARG A 266 9.26 27.22 13.40
C ARG A 266 7.77 27.04 13.67
N GLY A 267 7.23 25.82 13.58
CA GLY A 267 5.82 25.54 13.83
C GLY A 267 4.85 26.08 12.75
N LEU A 268 5.36 26.51 11.60
CA LEU A 268 4.56 27.07 10.50
C LEU A 268 3.74 26.00 9.76
N THR A 269 3.96 24.72 10.03
CA THR A 269 3.22 23.60 9.45
C THR A 269 1.95 23.24 10.22
N SER A 270 1.84 23.65 11.48
CA SER A 270 0.73 23.30 12.37
C SER A 270 -0.58 23.94 11.90
N GLY A 271 -1.67 23.16 11.90
CA GLY A 271 -3.00 23.61 11.47
C GLY A 271 -3.15 23.87 9.97
N ARG A 272 -2.13 23.56 9.15
CA ARG A 272 -2.14 23.77 7.70
C ARG A 272 -2.07 22.45 6.97
N GLY A 273 -2.73 22.39 5.81
CA GLY A 273 -2.69 21.20 4.95
C GLY A 273 -1.26 20.94 4.43
N PRO A 274 -0.71 19.72 4.57
CA PRO A 274 0.67 19.43 4.21
C PRO A 274 0.98 19.61 2.72
N THR A 275 -0.01 19.35 1.84
CA THR A 275 0.11 19.55 0.40
C THR A 275 0.32 21.02 0.03
N GLY A 276 -0.41 21.93 0.68
CA GLY A 276 -0.31 23.37 0.44
C GLY A 276 1.03 23.95 0.91
N VAL A 277 1.54 23.49 2.05
CA VAL A 277 2.88 23.88 2.55
C VAL A 277 3.97 23.36 1.59
N CYS A 278 3.87 22.11 1.15
CA CYS A 278 4.81 21.52 0.21
C CYS A 278 4.83 22.29 -1.13
N ALA A 279 3.64 22.60 -1.68
CA ALA A 279 3.50 23.40 -2.90
C ALA A 279 4.13 24.80 -2.77
N ALA A 280 3.92 25.48 -1.65
CA ALA A 280 4.49 26.79 -1.39
C ALA A 280 6.02 26.74 -1.23
N ALA A 281 6.55 25.71 -0.55
CA ALA A 281 7.99 25.51 -0.42
C ALA A 281 8.66 25.21 -1.78
N ILE A 282 8.00 24.42 -2.65
CA ILE A 282 8.46 24.19 -4.01
C ILE A 282 8.47 25.51 -4.80
N TYR A 283 7.41 26.31 -4.72
CA TYR A 283 7.37 27.60 -5.41
C TYR A 283 8.46 28.57 -4.91
N ALA A 284 8.72 28.62 -3.60
CA ALA A 284 9.83 29.40 -3.05
C ALA A 284 11.19 28.88 -3.54
N SER A 285 11.38 27.57 -3.59
CA SER A 285 12.61 26.94 -4.10
C SER A 285 12.87 27.30 -5.57
N CYS A 286 11.83 27.32 -6.40
CA CYS A 286 11.89 27.69 -7.81
C CYS A 286 12.37 29.13 -8.01
N ILE A 287 11.94 30.05 -7.15
CA ILE A 287 12.38 31.46 -7.18
C ILE A 287 13.86 31.57 -6.80
N LEU A 288 14.29 30.87 -5.74
CA LEU A 288 15.67 30.93 -5.25
C LEU A 288 16.68 30.31 -6.21
N THR A 289 16.30 29.27 -6.95
CA THR A 289 17.17 28.60 -7.93
C THR A 289 17.03 29.15 -9.35
N ASN A 290 16.24 30.21 -9.54
CA ASN A 290 15.92 30.83 -10.83
C ASN A 290 15.23 29.89 -11.85
N GLU A 291 14.56 28.85 -11.38
CA GLU A 291 13.79 27.88 -12.17
C GLU A 291 12.30 28.21 -12.09
N ARG A 292 11.86 29.22 -12.85
CA ARG A 292 10.50 29.78 -12.69
C ARG A 292 9.42 28.80 -13.17
N ARG A 293 8.51 28.45 -12.27
CA ARG A 293 7.25 27.75 -12.58
C ARG A 293 6.06 28.61 -12.17
N THR A 294 4.96 28.52 -12.92
CA THR A 294 3.74 29.28 -12.60
C THR A 294 3.04 28.68 -11.38
N GLN A 295 2.42 29.53 -10.55
CA GLN A 295 1.61 29.09 -9.41
C GLN A 295 0.49 28.14 -9.84
N ARG A 296 -0.10 28.38 -11.02
CA ARG A 296 -1.09 27.51 -11.65
C ARG A 296 -0.59 26.08 -11.88
N LYS A 297 0.62 25.92 -12.45
CA LYS A 297 1.19 24.60 -12.73
C LYS A 297 1.42 23.82 -11.42
N ILE A 298 1.95 24.48 -10.40
CA ILE A 298 2.19 23.88 -9.08
C ILE A 298 0.87 23.53 -8.37
N ALA A 299 -0.12 24.42 -8.42
CA ALA A 299 -1.43 24.21 -7.83
C ALA A 299 -2.15 22.98 -8.42
N ARG A 300 -2.07 22.81 -9.75
CA ARG A 300 -2.64 21.65 -10.45
C ARG A 300 -2.04 20.33 -9.97
N ILE A 301 -0.71 20.24 -9.90
CA ILE A 301 0.02 19.02 -9.49
C ILE A 301 -0.21 18.70 -8.00
N SER A 302 -0.25 19.72 -7.15
CA SER A 302 -0.49 19.52 -5.72
C SER A 302 -1.96 19.36 -5.34
N CYS A 303 -2.87 19.42 -6.31
CA CYS A 303 -4.33 19.39 -6.15
C CYS A 303 -4.85 20.41 -5.11
N VAL A 304 -4.24 21.60 -5.06
CA VAL A 304 -4.66 22.73 -4.21
C VAL A 304 -5.01 23.94 -5.08
N THR A 305 -5.65 24.96 -4.50
CA THR A 305 -6.01 26.17 -5.25
C THR A 305 -4.80 27.11 -5.36
N GLU A 306 -4.75 27.91 -6.44
CA GLU A 306 -3.70 28.91 -6.64
C GLU A 306 -3.60 29.90 -5.45
N VAL A 307 -4.75 30.26 -4.87
CA VAL A 307 -4.84 31.15 -3.71
C VAL A 307 -4.19 30.51 -2.48
N THR A 308 -4.37 29.19 -2.27
CA THR A 308 -3.71 28.48 -1.18
C THR A 308 -2.18 28.50 -1.34
N VAL A 309 -1.66 28.27 -2.55
CA VAL A 309 -0.22 28.36 -2.82
C VAL A 309 0.30 29.77 -2.51
N ARG A 310 -0.41 30.80 -2.98
CA ARG A 310 -0.02 32.20 -2.79
C ARG A 310 0.01 32.60 -1.31
N ASN A 311 -1.07 32.30 -0.57
CA ASN A 311 -1.17 32.67 0.84
C ASN A 311 -0.08 31.97 1.66
N ARG A 312 0.16 30.67 1.40
CA ARG A 312 1.22 29.91 2.10
C ARG A 312 2.61 30.36 1.70
N PHE A 313 2.82 30.77 0.45
CA PHE A 313 4.09 31.33 0.02
C PHE A 313 4.40 32.64 0.73
N SER A 314 3.45 33.58 0.78
CA SER A 314 3.64 34.86 1.49
C SER A 314 3.99 34.62 2.96
N GLU A 315 3.26 33.70 3.60
CA GLU A 315 3.51 33.33 4.99
C GLU A 315 4.90 32.72 5.21
N LEU A 316 5.36 31.83 4.32
CA LEU A 316 6.71 31.28 4.41
C LEU A 316 7.77 32.38 4.24
N VAL A 317 7.61 33.29 3.28
CA VAL A 317 8.60 34.35 3.03
C VAL A 317 8.69 35.33 4.20
N GLU A 318 7.55 35.75 4.76
CA GLU A 318 7.50 36.66 5.91
C GLU A 318 8.16 36.05 7.15
N ASN A 319 7.96 34.76 7.39
CA ASN A 319 8.43 34.11 8.61
C ASN A 319 9.81 33.47 8.47
N LEU A 320 10.30 33.17 7.25
CA LEU A 320 11.57 32.44 7.04
C LEU A 320 12.76 33.30 6.59
N ASN A 321 12.60 34.62 6.42
CA ASN A 321 13.67 35.54 5.98
C ASN A 321 14.49 34.98 4.80
N LEU A 322 13.80 34.45 3.79
CA LEU A 322 14.43 33.73 2.66
C LEU A 322 15.19 34.65 1.69
N GLY A 323 15.39 35.93 2.01
CA GLY A 323 16.03 36.92 1.13
C GLY A 323 15.20 37.30 -0.10
N ILE A 324 13.91 36.95 -0.13
CA ILE A 324 13.00 37.24 -1.24
C ILE A 324 12.20 38.51 -0.91
N SER A 325 12.36 39.56 -1.70
CA SER A 325 11.58 40.79 -1.57
C SER A 325 10.18 40.62 -2.18
N LEU A 326 9.15 40.55 -1.33
CA LEU A 326 7.76 40.64 -1.77
C LEU A 326 7.48 42.08 -2.20
N LYS A 327 7.21 42.32 -3.49
CA LYS A 327 6.54 43.55 -3.90
C LYS A 327 5.12 43.50 -3.33
N LYS A 328 4.91 44.17 -2.18
CA LYS A 328 3.56 44.45 -1.67
C LYS A 328 2.89 45.34 -2.70
N ASN A 329 2.08 44.76 -3.58
CA ASN A 329 1.13 45.53 -4.36
C ASN A 329 0.06 46.03 -3.38
N HIS A 330 0.25 47.26 -2.91
CA HIS A 330 -0.83 48.04 -2.30
C HIS A 330 -1.98 48.08 -3.31
N LYS A 331 -3.14 47.56 -2.89
CA LYS A 331 -4.43 47.91 -3.47
C LYS A 331 -5.14 48.79 -2.46
#